data_AF-A0A026W0E8-F1
#
_entry.id   AF-A0A026W0E8-F1
#
_cell.length_a   1.000
_cell.length_b   1.000
_cell.length_c   1.000
_cell.angle_alpha   90.00
_cell.angle_beta   90.00
_cell.angle_gamma   90.00
#
_symmetry.space_group_name_H-M   'P 1'
#
loop_
_entity.id
_entity.type
_entity.pdbx_description
1 polymer ?
#
loop_
_entity_poly.entity_id
_entity_poly.type
_entity_poly.pdbx_seq_one_letter_code
_entity_poly.pdbx_strand_id
1 'polypeptide(L)'
;MEIGYINTAKLTHRSLAIKVVKVESPTKAQIALKDWGRSVWRPSNDCYQLLDRFRELEWQAVPCGLVRIKPTQDTNTWPRNTRRITKAIAERKTGWIQIEKAINDSAAYIDLAIDNSPGNGDYDLGHILTQLGHT
;
A
#
# COMPACT_ATOMS: atom_id res chain seq x y z
N MET A 1 -0.60 11.03 -14.86
CA MET A 1 -0.40 9.62 -15.23
C MET A 1 -1.33 8.80 -14.34
N GLU A 2 -2.51 8.43 -14.84
CA GLU A 2 -3.46 7.61 -14.07
C GLU A 2 -3.05 6.14 -14.17
N ILE A 3 -2.52 5.58 -13.09
CA ILE A 3 -2.22 4.15 -13.02
C ILE A 3 -3.53 3.41 -12.74
N GLY A 4 -4.22 3.03 -13.82
CA GLY A 4 -5.35 2.12 -13.77
C GLY A 4 -4.95 0.77 -13.16
N TYR A 5 -5.91 0.12 -12.50
CA TYR A 5 -5.73 -1.19 -11.84
C TYR A 5 -5.07 -2.22 -12.77
N ILE A 6 -3.84 -2.63 -12.41
CA ILE A 6 -3.17 -3.73 -13.10
C ILE A 6 -3.69 -5.05 -12.53
N ASN A 7 -4.40 -5.80 -13.37
CA ASN A 7 -4.80 -7.16 -13.05
C ASN A 7 -3.53 -8.03 -12.92
N THR A 8 -3.24 -8.51 -11.70
CA THR A 8 -2.04 -9.30 -11.43
C THR A 8 -2.05 -10.70 -12.05
N ALA A 9 -3.19 -11.15 -12.57
CA ALA A 9 -3.29 -12.35 -13.42
C ALA A 9 -2.95 -12.05 -14.89
N LYS A 10 -3.02 -10.78 -15.32
CA LYS A 10 -2.55 -10.30 -16.64
C LYS A 10 -1.08 -9.83 -16.64
N LEU A 11 -0.44 -9.78 -15.47
CA LEU A 11 1.01 -9.56 -15.33
C LEU A 11 1.86 -10.72 -15.88
N THR A 12 1.23 -11.83 -16.28
CA THR A 12 1.89 -13.00 -16.86
C THR A 12 2.64 -12.72 -18.17
N HIS A 13 2.47 -11.54 -18.78
CA HIS A 13 3.11 -11.20 -20.06
C HIS A 13 4.19 -10.12 -19.97
N ARG A 14 4.47 -9.52 -18.81
CA ARG A 14 5.53 -8.50 -18.66
C ARG A 14 6.25 -8.62 -17.32
N SER A 15 7.59 -8.59 -17.37
CA SER A 15 8.45 -8.59 -16.18
C SER A 15 8.27 -7.31 -15.36
N LEU A 16 8.28 -7.45 -14.03
CA LEU A 16 8.22 -6.34 -13.09
C LEU A 16 9.38 -6.40 -12.11
N ALA A 17 9.83 -5.23 -11.66
CA ALA A 17 10.76 -5.13 -10.54
C ALA A 17 10.05 -5.56 -9.25
N ILE A 18 10.68 -6.47 -8.50
CA ILE A 18 10.13 -7.06 -7.28
C ILE A 18 11.22 -7.21 -6.23
N LYS A 19 10.82 -7.34 -4.96
CA LYS A 19 11.70 -7.74 -3.86
C LYS A 19 11.25 -9.07 -3.29
N VAL A 20 12.12 -10.08 -3.25
CA VAL A 20 11.83 -11.33 -2.54
C VAL A 20 11.87 -11.04 -1.03
N VAL A 21 10.78 -11.35 -0.32
CA VAL A 21 10.63 -11.08 1.11
C VAL A 21 10.85 -12.34 1.95
N LYS A 22 10.37 -13.48 1.46
CA LYS A 22 10.51 -14.78 2.13
C LYS A 22 10.62 -15.88 1.10
N VAL A 23 11.50 -16.85 1.34
CA VAL A 23 11.55 -18.10 0.57
C VAL A 23 11.07 -19.20 1.51
N GLU A 24 9.98 -19.87 1.14
CA GLU A 24 9.39 -20.96 1.95
C GLU A 24 9.95 -22.31 1.53
N SER A 25 10.18 -22.47 0.23
CA SER A 25 10.77 -23.66 -0.38
C SER A 25 11.55 -23.27 -1.63
N PRO A 26 12.38 -24.16 -2.20
CA PRO A 26 13.02 -23.92 -3.49
C PRO A 26 12.03 -23.56 -4.60
N THR A 27 10.76 -23.97 -4.47
CA THR A 27 9.73 -23.79 -5.49
C THR A 27 8.83 -22.58 -5.26
N LYS A 28 8.84 -21.96 -4.07
CA LYS A 28 7.87 -20.91 -3.74
C LYS A 28 8.46 -19.80 -2.88
N ALA A 29 8.28 -18.58 -3.37
CA ALA A 29 8.71 -17.35 -2.71
C ALA A 29 7.55 -16.39 -2.51
N GLN A 30 7.59 -15.65 -1.41
CA GLN A 30 6.78 -14.47 -1.19
C GLN A 30 7.53 -13.26 -1.72
N ILE A 31 6.90 -12.56 -2.66
CA ILE A 31 7.47 -11.39 -3.32
C ILE A 31 6.66 -10.14 -2.97
N ALA A 32 7.35 -9.03 -2.74
CA ALA A 32 6.75 -7.70 -2.61
C ALA A 32 6.82 -6.96 -3.96
N LEU A 33 5.65 -6.55 -4.43
CA LEU A 33 5.44 -5.63 -5.54
C LEU A 33 5.59 -4.21 -4.98
N LYS A 34 6.83 -3.76 -4.89
CA LYS A 34 7.22 -2.55 -4.16
C LYS A 34 6.67 -1.26 -4.75
N ASP A 35 6.36 -1.22 -6.04
CA ASP A 35 5.69 -0.05 -6.66
C ASP A 35 4.16 -0.03 -6.45
N TRP A 36 3.59 -1.09 -5.86
CA TRP A 36 2.15 -1.22 -5.61
C TRP A 36 1.79 -1.48 -4.14
N GLY A 37 2.78 -1.64 -3.26
CA GLY A 37 2.55 -1.88 -1.83
C GLY A 37 1.89 -3.22 -1.50
N ARG A 38 2.01 -4.24 -2.36
CA ARG A 38 1.37 -5.56 -2.17
C ARG A 38 2.37 -6.71 -2.16
N SER A 39 2.10 -7.74 -1.35
CA SER A 39 2.85 -9.00 -1.40
C SER A 39 2.02 -10.13 -1.99
N VAL A 40 2.67 -10.99 -2.78
CA VAL A 40 2.05 -12.17 -3.41
C VAL A 40 2.98 -13.37 -3.33
N TRP A 41 2.40 -14.57 -3.36
CA TRP A 41 3.17 -15.81 -3.48
C TRP A 41 3.35 -16.17 -4.96
N ARG A 42 4.57 -16.51 -5.35
CA ARG A 42 4.90 -16.94 -6.71
C ARG A 42 5.89 -18.10 -6.71
N PRO A 43 5.89 -18.92 -7.79
CA PRO A 43 6.94 -19.88 -8.02
C PRO A 43 8.31 -19.20 -8.07
N SER A 44 9.33 -19.80 -7.46
CA SER A 44 10.69 -19.25 -7.49
C SER A 44 11.26 -19.22 -8.92
N ASN A 45 10.82 -20.14 -9.78
CA ASN A 45 11.25 -20.20 -11.19
C ASN A 45 10.76 -19.01 -12.03
N ASP A 46 9.76 -18.28 -11.55
CA ASP A 46 9.27 -17.04 -12.18
C ASP A 46 10.03 -15.80 -11.69
N CYS A 47 10.97 -15.97 -10.75
CA CYS A 47 11.76 -14.89 -10.17
C CYS A 47 13.13 -14.82 -10.83
N TYR A 48 13.45 -13.68 -11.44
CA TYR A 48 14.71 -13.45 -12.13
C TYR A 48 15.50 -12.33 -11.46
N GLN A 49 16.82 -12.34 -11.64
CA GLN A 49 17.67 -11.24 -11.18
C GLN A 49 17.32 -9.94 -11.93
N LEU A 50 17.04 -8.87 -11.17
CA LEU A 50 16.75 -7.57 -11.74
C LEU A 50 18.04 -6.92 -12.25
N LEU A 51 18.05 -6.54 -13.53
CA LEU A 51 19.16 -5.80 -14.16
C LEU A 51 19.33 -4.41 -13.52
N ASP A 52 20.56 -3.91 -13.46
CA ASP A 52 20.88 -2.64 -12.76
C ASP A 52 20.17 -1.43 -13.36
N ARG A 53 19.95 -1.38 -14.68
CA ARG A 53 19.17 -0.32 -15.35
C ARG A 53 17.73 -0.16 -14.84
N PHE A 54 17.18 -1.21 -14.22
CA PHE A 54 15.84 -1.17 -13.63
C PHE A 54 15.86 -0.84 -12.14
N ARG A 55 17.06 -0.63 -11.55
CA ARG A 55 17.27 -0.19 -10.17
C ARG A 55 17.50 1.32 -10.06
N GLU A 56 17.60 2.02 -11.19
CA GLU A 56 17.83 3.47 -11.24
C GLU A 56 16.66 4.27 -10.66
N LEU A 57 15.44 3.73 -10.74
CA LEU A 57 14.25 4.35 -10.16
C LEU A 57 13.95 3.75 -8.78
N GLU A 58 13.81 4.63 -7.79
CA GLU A 58 13.35 4.25 -6.46
C GLU A 58 11.95 3.65 -6.47
N TRP A 59 11.61 2.88 -5.44
CA TRP A 59 10.30 2.25 -5.33
C TRP A 59 9.18 3.29 -5.23
N GLN A 60 8.12 3.09 -6.01
CA GLN A 60 7.08 4.10 -6.18
C GLN A 60 5.98 4.07 -5.11
N ALA A 61 5.77 2.94 -4.42
CA ALA A 61 4.83 2.88 -3.30
C ALA A 61 5.55 2.99 -1.96
N VAL A 62 5.18 4.02 -1.20
CA VAL A 62 5.69 4.29 0.14
C VAL A 62 4.70 3.76 1.18
N PRO A 63 5.12 2.85 2.08
CA PRO A 63 4.34 2.49 3.26
C PRO A 63 4.01 3.70 4.13
N CYS A 64 2.73 3.89 4.41
CA CYS A 64 2.25 4.99 5.24
C CYS A 64 1.42 4.49 6.43
N GLY A 65 1.56 5.15 7.57
CA GLY A 65 0.69 5.03 8.73
C GLY A 65 -0.15 6.29 8.89
N LEU A 66 -1.43 6.16 9.25
CA LEU A 66 -2.26 7.32 9.56
C LEU A 66 -1.92 7.85 10.96
N VAL A 67 -1.83 9.18 11.07
CA VAL A 67 -1.55 9.88 12.33
C VAL A 67 -2.82 9.89 13.20
N ARG A 68 -2.64 10.05 14.53
CA ARG A 68 -3.71 10.21 15.55
C ARG A 68 -4.72 9.07 15.69
N ILE A 69 -4.64 7.99 14.90
CA ILE A 69 -5.51 6.83 15.04
C ILE A 69 -4.72 5.60 15.51
N LYS A 70 -5.33 4.75 16.34
CA LYS A 70 -4.74 3.48 16.77
C LYS A 70 -5.80 2.36 16.73
N PRO A 71 -5.38 1.08 16.80
CA PRO A 71 -6.35 0.01 16.97
C PRO A 71 -7.08 0.15 18.32
N THR A 72 -8.40 -0.05 18.31
CA THR A 72 -9.25 0.09 19.51
C THR A 72 -9.01 -1.01 20.55
N GLN A 73 -8.44 -2.13 20.12
CA GLN A 73 -7.99 -3.20 21.02
C GLN A 73 -6.51 -2.98 21.33
N ASP A 74 -6.04 -3.37 22.52
CA ASP A 74 -4.60 -3.39 22.92
C ASP A 74 -3.73 -4.34 22.06
N THR A 75 -4.22 -4.73 20.90
CA THR A 75 -3.49 -5.48 19.89
C THR A 75 -2.88 -4.50 18.89
N ASN A 76 -1.64 -4.76 18.47
CA ASN A 76 -0.99 -4.03 17.38
C ASN A 76 -1.61 -4.27 15.99
N THR A 77 -2.79 -4.89 15.91
CA THR A 77 -3.41 -5.31 14.65
C THR A 77 -4.78 -4.67 14.47
N TRP A 78 -4.97 -3.95 13.37
CA TRP A 78 -6.26 -3.38 13.02
C TRP A 78 -7.34 -4.46 12.80
N PRO A 79 -8.54 -4.29 13.39
CA PRO A 79 -9.67 -5.17 13.14
C PRO A 79 -9.95 -5.35 11.64
N ARG A 80 -10.42 -6.53 11.26
CA ARG A 80 -10.75 -6.82 9.85
C ARG A 80 -11.76 -5.84 9.28
N ASN A 81 -12.73 -5.40 10.09
CA ASN A 81 -13.75 -4.45 9.66
C ASN A 81 -13.15 -3.08 9.32
N THR A 82 -12.34 -2.52 10.22
CA THR A 82 -11.64 -1.24 9.99
C THR A 82 -10.82 -1.30 8.72
N ARG A 83 -10.03 -2.35 8.50
CA ARG A 83 -9.26 -2.54 7.26
C ARG A 83 -10.13 -2.56 5.99
N ARG A 84 -11.33 -3.14 6.05
CA ARG A 84 -12.27 -3.17 4.92
C ARG A 84 -12.86 -1.79 4.64
N ILE A 85 -13.23 -1.07 5.69
CA ILE A 85 -13.80 0.28 5.58
C ILE A 85 -12.75 1.26 5.07
N THR A 86 -11.55 1.29 5.67
CA THR A 86 -10.42 2.09 5.18
C THR A 86 -10.15 1.83 3.71
N LYS A 87 -10.14 0.54 3.30
CA LYS A 87 -9.98 0.17 1.90
C LYS A 87 -11.11 0.70 1.02
N ALA A 88 -12.37 0.55 1.43
CA ALA A 88 -13.51 1.01 0.64
C ALA A 88 -13.51 2.54 0.43
N ILE A 89 -13.01 3.30 1.41
CA ILE A 89 -12.94 4.76 1.34
C ILE A 89 -11.76 5.22 0.49
N ALA A 90 -10.57 4.65 0.69
CA ALA A 90 -9.33 5.17 0.10
C ALA A 90 -8.92 4.51 -1.23
N GLU A 91 -9.35 3.27 -1.50
CA GLU A 91 -8.91 2.54 -2.69
C GLU A 91 -9.38 3.24 -3.97
N ARG A 92 -8.44 3.49 -4.89
CA ARG A 92 -8.65 4.19 -6.18
C ARG A 92 -9.16 5.62 -6.05
N LYS A 93 -8.95 6.25 -4.89
CA LYS A 93 -9.20 7.68 -4.72
C LYS A 93 -7.92 8.47 -4.87
N THR A 94 -8.06 9.67 -5.41
CA THR A 94 -7.01 10.70 -5.42
C THR A 94 -7.18 11.57 -4.18
N GLY A 95 -6.10 12.19 -3.74
CA GLY A 95 -6.11 12.99 -2.53
C GLY A 95 -4.76 13.63 -2.26
N TRP A 96 -4.71 14.34 -1.15
CA TRP A 96 -3.54 15.01 -0.63
C TRP A 96 -2.98 14.22 0.57
N ILE A 97 -1.66 14.08 0.59
CA ILE A 97 -0.92 13.44 1.67
C ILE A 97 -0.06 14.51 2.32
N GLN A 98 -0.30 14.76 3.61
CA GLN A 98 0.58 15.59 4.43
C GLN A 98 1.48 14.68 5.26
N ILE A 99 2.80 14.84 5.12
CA ILE A 99 3.78 14.04 5.85
C ILE A 99 4.04 14.71 7.20
N GLU A 100 3.60 14.07 8.28
CA GLU A 100 3.79 14.58 9.64
C GLU A 100 5.13 14.13 10.22
N LYS A 101 5.50 12.85 10.03
CA LYS A 101 6.72 12.29 10.59
C LYS A 101 7.24 11.11 9.79
N ALA A 102 8.53 11.13 9.42
CA ALA A 102 9.19 9.94 8.90
C ALA A 102 9.36 8.89 10.01
N ILE A 103 8.99 7.64 9.72
CA ILE A 103 9.24 6.49 10.60
C ILE A 103 10.67 6.01 10.38
N ASN A 104 11.06 5.91 9.12
CA ASN A 104 12.41 5.62 8.63
C ASN A 104 12.52 6.15 7.19
N ASP A 105 13.64 5.89 6.51
CA ASP A 105 13.88 6.32 5.13
C ASP A 105 12.88 5.74 4.09
N SER A 106 12.02 4.80 4.50
CA SER A 106 11.10 4.06 3.64
C SER A 106 9.64 4.07 4.11
N ALA A 107 9.29 4.80 5.16
CA ALA A 107 7.93 4.84 5.69
C ALA A 107 7.64 6.14 6.44
N ALA A 108 6.39 6.60 6.38
CA ALA A 108 5.97 7.85 7.00
C ALA A 108 4.61 7.75 7.71
N TYR A 109 4.47 8.53 8.78
CA TYR A 109 3.19 8.90 9.34
C TYR A 109 2.63 10.09 8.57
N ILE A 110 1.38 9.97 8.13
CA ILE A 110 0.71 10.95 7.29
C ILE A 110 -0.70 11.28 7.79
N ASP A 111 -1.15 12.48 7.42
CA ASP A 111 -2.57 12.80 7.31
C ASP A 111 -3.00 12.66 5.85
N LEU A 112 -4.16 12.04 5.61
CA LEU A 112 -4.67 11.73 4.27
C LEU A 112 -6.02 12.40 4.06
N ALA A 113 -6.06 13.39 3.18
CA ALA A 113 -7.27 14.03 2.70
C ALA A 113 -7.65 13.45 1.34
N ILE A 114 -8.84 12.87 1.22
CA ILE A 114 -9.33 12.26 -0.02
C ILE A 114 -10.24 13.26 -0.74
N ASP A 115 -9.99 13.43 -2.03
CA ASP A 115 -10.83 14.27 -2.91
C ASP A 115 -12.21 13.62 -3.11
N ASN A 116 -13.26 14.38 -2.80
CA ASN A 116 -14.65 13.92 -2.88
C ASN A 116 -15.35 14.27 -4.20
N SER A 117 -14.63 14.75 -5.22
CA SER A 117 -15.23 15.15 -6.50
C SER A 117 -16.15 14.08 -7.11
N PRO A 118 -17.40 14.43 -7.51
CA PRO A 118 -17.98 15.78 -7.65
C PRO A 118 -18.65 16.35 -6.38
N GLY A 119 -18.65 15.62 -5.26
CA GLY A 119 -19.05 16.17 -3.97
C GLY A 119 -18.08 17.26 -3.55
N ASN A 120 -18.58 18.45 -3.26
CA ASN A 120 -17.74 19.59 -2.93
C ASN A 120 -16.96 19.30 -1.63
N GLY A 121 -15.63 19.36 -1.69
CA GLY A 121 -14.73 19.23 -0.53
C GLY A 121 -13.79 18.01 -0.57
N ASP A 122 -12.91 17.96 0.42
CA ASP A 122 -12.08 16.83 0.77
C ASP A 122 -12.48 16.31 2.14
N TYR A 123 -12.17 15.04 2.42
CA TYR A 123 -12.37 14.48 3.76
C TYR A 123 -11.10 13.82 4.28
N ASP A 124 -10.80 14.12 5.55
CA ASP A 124 -9.73 13.46 6.27
C ASP A 124 -10.13 12.02 6.63
N LEU A 125 -9.34 11.05 6.16
CA LEU A 125 -9.61 9.64 6.37
C LEU A 125 -9.53 9.26 7.86
N GLY A 126 -8.60 9.84 8.62
CA GLY A 126 -8.48 9.61 10.06
C GLY A 126 -9.71 10.11 10.82
N HIS A 127 -10.23 11.26 10.44
CA HIS A 127 -11.46 11.83 10.98
C HIS A 127 -12.68 10.95 10.67
N ILE A 128 -12.84 10.46 9.44
CA ILE A 128 -13.94 9.53 9.10
C ILE A 128 -13.86 8.25 9.92
N LEU A 129 -12.66 7.65 10.04
CA LEU A 129 -12.50 6.43 10.83
C LEU A 129 -12.85 6.67 12.29
N THR A 130 -12.46 7.82 12.84
CA THR A 130 -12.81 8.25 14.20
C THR A 130 -14.32 8.41 14.38
N GLN A 131 -15.01 9.06 13.44
CA GLN A 131 -16.48 9.20 13.45
C GLN A 131 -17.21 7.86 13.36
N LEU A 132 -16.64 6.88 12.65
CA LEU A 132 -17.17 5.51 12.56
C LEU A 132 -16.82 4.64 13.79
N GLY A 133 -16.19 5.20 14.82
CA GLY A 133 -15.80 4.48 16.04
C GLY A 133 -14.57 3.59 15.89
N HIS A 134 -13.71 3.88 14.90
CA HIS A 134 -12.42 3.22 14.71
C HIS A 134 -11.30 4.13 15.20
N THR A 135 -11.04 4.10 16.51
CA THR A 135 -10.02 4.89 17.21
C THR A 135 -9.04 4.05 18.00
#